data_AF-A0A855YFT8-F1
#
_entry.id   AF-A0A855YFT8-F1
#
_cell.length_a   1.000
_cell.length_b   1.000
_cell.length_c   1.000
_cell.angle_alpha   90.00
_cell.angle_beta   90.00
_cell.angle_gamma   90.00
#
_symmetry.space_group_name_H-M   'P 1'
#
loop_
_entity.id
_entity.type
_entity.pdbx_description
1 polymer ?
#
loop_
_entity_poly.entity_id
_entity_poly.type
_entity_poly.pdbx_seq_one_letter_code
_entity_poly.pdbx_strand_id
1 'polypeptide(L)'
;MQMFLHMAIHLITGGTILLLFLNKRLSLTKDYIITIVLGCIIAITPDITKYFGDILLHSLAMVPLIGAAYGWIIYRTLNVRFFWAWISTMATLFIGHLLIDFLGNGINLFYPFTNQEQNFAILGSNNELIISALLALATAITFIYKKVKPLATVLLVLAASFVVSLGISNAIISYSLQQSYSYNDPQYIIVYPDNTPFHWDYYIRIDELTIISGKGSYFTVTK
;
A
#
# COMPACT_ATOMS: atom_id res chain seq x y z
N MET A 1 14.10 -0.49 11.43
CA MET A 1 12.74 -0.03 11.84
C MET A 1 11.82 0.11 10.64
N GLN A 2 12.21 0.85 9.59
CA GLN A 2 11.40 1.08 8.39
C GLN A 2 10.93 -0.21 7.68
N MET A 3 11.83 -1.16 7.40
CA MET A 3 11.46 -2.44 6.77
C MET A 3 10.42 -3.26 7.57
N PHE A 4 10.50 -3.23 8.90
CA PHE A 4 9.53 -3.93 9.76
C PHE A 4 8.15 -3.29 9.69
N LEU A 5 8.11 -1.96 9.64
CA LEU A 5 6.86 -1.22 9.57
C LEU A 5 6.20 -1.33 8.20
N HIS A 6 7.01 -1.32 7.14
CA HIS A 6 6.56 -1.58 5.79
C HIS A 6 5.95 -2.98 5.65
N MET A 7 6.63 -4.01 6.18
CA MET A 7 6.06 -5.36 6.25
C MET A 7 4.77 -5.40 7.10
N ALA A 8 4.70 -4.63 8.19
CA ALA A 8 3.52 -4.59 9.04
C ALA A 8 2.30 -4.00 8.32
N ILE A 9 2.47 -2.94 7.52
CA ILE A 9 1.36 -2.36 6.74
C ILE A 9 0.86 -3.36 5.68
N HIS A 10 1.73 -4.13 5.03
CA HIS A 10 1.30 -5.22 4.13
C HIS A 10 0.43 -6.25 4.85
N LEU A 11 0.92 -6.79 5.96
CA LEU A 11 0.22 -7.81 6.76
C LEU A 11 -1.15 -7.31 7.21
N ILE A 12 -1.19 -6.13 7.83
CA ILE A 12 -2.42 -5.54 8.37
C ILE A 12 -3.40 -5.23 7.25
N THR A 13 -2.95 -4.62 6.16
CA THR A 13 -3.80 -4.30 5.01
C THR A 13 -4.36 -5.58 4.39
N GLY A 14 -3.51 -6.59 4.20
CA GLY A 14 -3.91 -7.88 3.64
C GLY A 14 -5.01 -8.58 4.45
N GLY A 15 -4.79 -8.71 5.76
CA GLY A 15 -5.77 -9.26 6.69
C GLY A 15 -7.07 -8.44 6.74
N THR A 16 -6.96 -7.12 6.72
CA THR A 16 -8.11 -6.20 6.73
C THR A 16 -8.97 -6.37 5.48
N ILE A 17 -8.37 -6.28 4.29
CA ILE A 17 -9.08 -6.35 3.01
C ILE A 17 -9.77 -7.70 2.86
N LEU A 18 -9.06 -8.80 3.13
CA LEU A 18 -9.66 -10.13 2.97
C LEU A 18 -10.84 -10.32 3.93
N LEU A 19 -10.69 -9.87 5.19
CA LEU A 19 -11.76 -9.91 6.17
C LEU A 19 -12.98 -9.11 5.71
N LEU A 20 -12.80 -7.89 5.19
CA LEU A 20 -13.91 -7.05 4.75
C LEU A 20 -14.72 -7.70 3.62
N PHE A 21 -14.04 -8.29 2.63
CA PHE A 21 -14.69 -8.95 1.51
C PHE A 21 -15.46 -10.21 1.93
N LEU A 22 -14.89 -11.00 2.84
CA LEU A 22 -15.46 -12.29 3.23
C LEU A 22 -16.37 -12.22 4.45
N ASN A 23 -16.34 -11.15 5.26
CA ASN A 23 -17.03 -11.04 6.56
C ASN A 23 -18.48 -11.54 6.55
N LYS A 24 -19.29 -11.17 5.55
CA LYS A 24 -20.71 -11.58 5.46
C LYS A 24 -20.92 -13.08 5.23
N ARG A 25 -19.85 -13.81 4.90
CA ARG A 25 -19.84 -15.24 4.57
C ARG A 25 -19.23 -16.10 5.68
N LEU A 26 -18.67 -15.47 6.72
CA LEU A 26 -18.03 -16.15 7.83
C LEU A 26 -19.04 -16.37 8.96
N SER A 27 -18.97 -17.52 9.61
CA SER A 27 -19.93 -17.88 10.68
C SER A 27 -19.26 -18.16 12.01
N LEU A 28 -18.10 -18.83 12.00
CA LEU A 28 -17.42 -19.27 13.21
C LEU A 28 -16.21 -18.39 13.50
N THR A 29 -15.86 -18.18 14.78
CA THR A 29 -14.67 -17.39 15.16
C THR A 29 -13.39 -17.88 14.49
N LYS A 30 -13.23 -19.21 14.32
CA LYS A 30 -12.10 -19.79 13.60
C LYS A 30 -11.99 -19.28 12.15
N ASP A 31 -13.12 -19.06 11.48
CA ASP A 31 -13.16 -18.62 10.09
C ASP A 31 -12.60 -17.19 9.98
N TYR A 32 -12.89 -16.34 10.97
CA TYR A 32 -12.34 -14.99 11.06
C TYR A 32 -10.82 -15.00 11.28
N ILE A 33 -10.33 -15.87 12.17
CA ILE A 33 -8.89 -16.02 12.43
C ILE A 33 -8.18 -16.50 11.15
N ILE A 34 -8.70 -17.57 10.53
CA ILE A 34 -8.16 -18.11 9.27
C ILE A 34 -8.18 -17.03 8.18
N THR A 35 -9.25 -16.26 8.07
CA THR A 35 -9.35 -15.17 7.08
C THR A 35 -8.28 -14.11 7.29
N ILE A 36 -8.05 -13.65 8.53
CA ILE A 36 -7.01 -12.66 8.82
C ILE A 36 -5.63 -13.23 8.49
N VAL A 37 -5.33 -14.44 8.96
CA VAL A 37 -4.03 -15.10 8.74
C VAL A 37 -3.75 -15.32 7.26
N LEU A 38 -4.73 -15.82 6.50
CA LEU A 38 -4.58 -15.99 5.05
C LEU A 38 -4.38 -14.65 4.35
N GLY A 39 -5.11 -13.60 4.75
CA GLY A 39 -4.94 -12.26 4.17
C GLY A 39 -3.54 -11.70 4.38
N CYS A 40 -2.99 -11.89 5.59
CA CYS A 40 -1.60 -11.56 5.89
C CYS A 40 -0.62 -12.31 4.97
N ILE A 41 -0.76 -13.64 4.86
CA ILE A 41 0.10 -14.49 4.03
C ILE A 41 0.05 -14.04 2.56
N ILE A 42 -1.17 -13.85 2.03
CA ILE A 42 -1.37 -13.45 0.63
C ILE A 42 -0.65 -12.13 0.33
N ALA A 43 -0.77 -11.14 1.21
CA ALA A 43 -0.17 -9.83 1.01
C ALA A 43 1.37 -9.83 1.01
N ILE A 44 2.01 -10.75 1.75
CA ILE A 44 3.49 -10.84 1.78
C ILE A 44 4.06 -11.85 0.79
N THR A 45 3.21 -12.66 0.16
CA THR A 45 3.67 -13.76 -0.71
C THR A 45 4.58 -13.28 -1.84
N PRO A 46 4.27 -12.20 -2.57
CA PRO A 46 5.16 -11.71 -3.61
C PRO A 46 6.55 -11.32 -3.07
N ASP A 47 6.63 -10.72 -1.88
CA ASP A 47 7.91 -10.35 -1.25
C ASP A 47 8.78 -11.56 -0.90
N ILE A 48 8.17 -12.71 -0.59
CA ILE A 48 8.93 -13.95 -0.37
C ILE A 48 9.71 -14.31 -1.64
N THR A 49 9.10 -14.17 -2.81
CA THR A 49 9.75 -14.50 -4.09
C THR A 49 10.85 -13.51 -4.48
N LYS A 50 10.77 -12.27 -4.01
CA LYS A 50 11.81 -11.26 -4.18
C LYS A 50 13.16 -11.68 -3.60
N TYR A 51 13.17 -12.43 -2.49
CA TYR A 51 14.40 -13.00 -1.92
C TYR A 51 15.09 -14.02 -2.83
N PHE A 52 14.37 -14.57 -3.81
CA PHE A 52 14.90 -15.48 -4.82
C PHE A 52 15.21 -14.77 -6.15
N GLY A 53 15.13 -13.44 -6.19
CA GLY A 53 15.39 -12.62 -7.38
C GLY A 53 14.23 -12.56 -8.38
N ASP A 54 13.04 -13.04 -8.01
CA ASP A 54 11.86 -12.96 -8.84
C ASP A 54 11.11 -11.65 -8.63
N ILE A 55 10.79 -10.95 -9.72
CA ILE A 55 9.97 -9.74 -9.76
C ILE A 55 8.62 -10.00 -10.43
N LEU A 56 8.36 -11.23 -10.88
CA LEU A 56 7.14 -11.59 -11.60
C LEU A 56 5.90 -11.40 -10.72
N LEU A 57 5.97 -11.75 -9.43
CA LEU A 57 4.83 -11.63 -8.52
C LEU A 57 4.51 -10.18 -8.11
N HIS A 58 5.40 -9.23 -8.39
CA HIS A 58 5.17 -7.78 -8.24
C HIS A 58 4.47 -7.16 -9.46
N SER A 59 4.02 -7.99 -10.41
CA SER A 59 3.27 -7.56 -11.58
C SER A 59 1.75 -7.63 -11.37
N LEU A 60 1.05 -6.63 -11.90
CA LEU A 60 -0.40 -6.63 -12.01
C LEU A 60 -0.93 -7.82 -12.83
N ALA A 61 -0.17 -8.27 -13.84
CA ALA A 61 -0.55 -9.39 -14.71
C ALA A 61 -0.64 -10.72 -13.95
N MET A 62 0.11 -10.85 -12.85
CA MET A 62 0.10 -12.07 -12.03
C MET A 62 -1.01 -12.10 -10.99
N VAL A 63 -1.62 -10.96 -10.66
CA VAL A 63 -2.69 -10.86 -9.65
C VAL A 63 -3.84 -11.85 -9.89
N PRO A 64 -4.41 -12.00 -11.11
CA PRO A 64 -5.48 -12.96 -11.36
C PRO A 64 -5.05 -14.41 -11.12
N LEU A 65 -3.82 -14.77 -11.50
CA LEU A 65 -3.29 -16.14 -11.42
C LEU A 65 -2.98 -16.53 -9.97
N ILE A 66 -2.24 -15.69 -9.24
CA ILE A 66 -1.95 -15.87 -7.81
C ILE A 66 -3.27 -15.84 -7.03
N GLY A 67 -4.16 -14.91 -7.37
CA GLY A 67 -5.50 -14.83 -6.80
C GLY A 67 -6.28 -16.12 -6.99
N ALA A 68 -6.22 -16.75 -8.17
CA ALA A 68 -6.94 -18.01 -8.41
C ALA A 68 -6.39 -19.15 -7.52
N ALA A 69 -5.06 -19.22 -7.36
CA ALA A 69 -4.42 -20.20 -6.48
C ALA A 69 -4.86 -20.06 -5.02
N TYR A 70 -4.77 -18.85 -4.45
CA TYR A 70 -5.23 -18.60 -3.07
C TYR A 70 -6.75 -18.64 -2.93
N GLY A 71 -7.48 -18.23 -3.96
CA GLY A 71 -8.94 -18.31 -4.02
C GLY A 71 -9.41 -19.76 -3.93
N TRP A 72 -8.69 -20.70 -4.54
CA TRP A 72 -8.96 -22.13 -4.39
C TRP A 72 -8.71 -22.62 -2.96
N ILE A 73 -7.62 -22.20 -2.31
CA ILE A 73 -7.33 -22.53 -0.90
C ILE A 73 -8.45 -22.02 0.01
N ILE A 74 -8.89 -20.77 -0.17
CA ILE A 74 -9.98 -20.16 0.59
C ILE A 74 -11.30 -20.89 0.34
N TYR A 75 -11.62 -21.22 -0.92
CA TYR A 75 -12.82 -21.97 -1.28
C TYR A 75 -12.90 -23.30 -0.52
N ARG A 76 -11.79 -24.03 -0.44
CA ARG A 76 -11.70 -25.32 0.27
C ARG A 76 -11.74 -25.17 1.79
N THR A 77 -11.18 -24.09 2.33
CA THR A 77 -10.99 -23.92 3.79
C THR A 77 -12.19 -23.26 4.47
N LEU A 78 -12.79 -22.24 3.82
CA LEU A 78 -13.83 -21.40 4.41
C LEU A 78 -15.22 -21.66 3.81
N ASN A 79 -15.35 -22.64 2.91
CA ASN A 79 -16.60 -23.00 2.22
C ASN A 79 -17.28 -21.78 1.54
N VAL A 80 -16.48 -20.83 1.06
CA VAL A 80 -16.93 -19.65 0.31
C VAL A 80 -16.87 -19.96 -1.17
N ARG A 81 -17.93 -19.69 -1.95
CA ARG A 81 -17.93 -19.85 -3.42
C ARG A 81 -16.64 -19.30 -4.06
N PHE A 82 -16.02 -20.09 -4.93
CA PHE A 82 -14.73 -19.79 -5.55
C PHE A 82 -14.65 -18.37 -6.13
N PHE A 83 -15.67 -17.92 -6.86
CA PHE A 83 -15.70 -16.57 -7.43
C PHE A 83 -15.43 -15.47 -6.38
N TRP A 84 -16.05 -15.57 -5.20
CA TRP A 84 -15.86 -14.58 -4.14
C TRP A 84 -14.51 -14.69 -3.47
N ALA A 85 -13.99 -15.91 -3.31
CA ALA A 85 -12.65 -16.16 -2.83
C ALA A 85 -11.58 -15.62 -3.79
N TRP A 86 -11.80 -15.76 -5.10
CA TRP A 86 -10.91 -15.28 -6.14
C TRP A 86 -10.89 -13.75 -6.22
N ILE A 87 -12.05 -13.10 -6.29
CA ILE A 87 -12.13 -11.63 -6.29
C ILE A 87 -11.52 -11.05 -5.01
N SER A 88 -11.78 -11.66 -3.84
CA SER A 88 -11.24 -11.16 -2.57
C SER A 88 -9.72 -11.28 -2.50
N THR A 89 -9.14 -12.36 -3.03
CA THR A 89 -7.68 -12.56 -3.06
C THR A 89 -7.01 -11.63 -4.06
N MET A 90 -7.62 -11.39 -5.22
CA MET A 90 -7.15 -10.36 -6.16
C MET A 90 -7.14 -8.98 -5.50
N ALA A 91 -8.20 -8.62 -4.77
CA ALA A 91 -8.26 -7.35 -4.04
C ALA A 91 -7.18 -7.28 -2.94
N THR A 92 -6.96 -8.37 -2.20
CA THR A 92 -5.90 -8.47 -1.19
C THR A 92 -4.50 -8.32 -1.79
N LEU A 93 -4.20 -8.95 -2.93
CA LEU A 93 -2.92 -8.79 -3.63
C LEU A 93 -2.75 -7.37 -4.17
N PHE A 94 -3.79 -6.83 -4.81
CA PHE A 94 -3.70 -5.50 -5.39
C PHE A 94 -3.54 -4.42 -4.32
N ILE A 95 -4.40 -4.40 -3.30
CA ILE A 95 -4.42 -3.35 -2.28
C ILE A 95 -3.39 -3.61 -1.19
N GLY A 96 -3.29 -4.85 -0.71
CA GLY A 96 -2.43 -5.22 0.41
C GLY A 96 -0.97 -5.44 0.03
N HIS A 97 -0.65 -5.54 -1.27
CA HIS A 97 0.71 -5.70 -1.75
C HIS A 97 1.07 -4.64 -2.79
N LEU A 98 0.55 -4.73 -4.02
CA LEU A 98 1.02 -3.88 -5.13
C LEU A 98 0.85 -2.39 -4.86
N LEU A 99 -0.30 -1.98 -4.32
CA LEU A 99 -0.57 -0.57 -4.01
C LEU A 99 0.33 -0.05 -2.88
N ILE A 100 0.60 -0.86 -1.86
CA ILE A 100 1.48 -0.44 -0.75
C ILE A 100 2.90 -0.24 -1.26
N ASP A 101 3.42 -1.18 -2.06
CA ASP A 101 4.75 -1.06 -2.66
C ASP A 101 4.82 0.15 -3.60
N PHE A 102 3.82 0.34 -4.47
CA PHE A 102 3.74 1.51 -5.35
C PHE A 102 3.79 2.84 -4.58
N LEU A 103 3.15 2.91 -3.41
CA LEU A 103 3.11 4.12 -2.59
C LEU A 103 4.33 4.30 -1.68
N GLY A 104 5.21 3.30 -1.56
CA GLY A 104 6.35 3.31 -0.63
C GLY A 104 7.68 3.03 -1.31
N ASN A 105 7.90 1.77 -1.70
CA ASN A 105 9.20 1.26 -2.12
C ASN A 105 9.43 1.25 -3.64
N GLY A 106 8.37 1.49 -4.42
CA GLY A 106 8.39 1.29 -5.87
C GLY A 106 8.09 -0.17 -6.26
N ILE A 107 7.57 -0.33 -7.48
CA ILE A 107 7.13 -1.63 -7.98
C ILE A 107 7.23 -1.74 -9.51
N ASN A 108 7.48 -2.94 -10.01
CA ASN A 108 7.47 -3.23 -11.44
C ASN A 108 6.08 -3.67 -11.90
N LEU A 109 5.11 -2.75 -11.82
CA LEU A 109 3.67 -3.05 -11.97
C LEU A 109 3.33 -3.74 -13.30
N PHE A 110 4.06 -3.40 -14.36
CA PHE A 110 3.79 -3.81 -15.74
C PHE A 110 4.78 -4.87 -16.26
N TYR A 111 5.58 -5.50 -15.40
CA TYR A 111 6.43 -6.62 -15.78
C TYR A 111 5.57 -7.82 -16.27
N PRO A 112 6.00 -8.65 -17.25
CA PRO A 112 7.24 -8.60 -18.01
C PRO A 112 7.17 -7.71 -19.26
N PHE A 113 6.11 -6.92 -19.45
CA PHE A 113 5.98 -6.05 -20.63
C PHE A 113 6.98 -4.87 -20.59
N THR A 114 7.36 -4.44 -19.39
CA THR A 114 8.35 -3.39 -19.14
C THR A 114 9.09 -3.67 -17.84
N ASN A 115 10.37 -3.26 -17.79
CA ASN A 115 11.24 -3.34 -16.62
C ASN A 115 11.33 -2.01 -15.85
N GLN A 116 10.49 -1.03 -16.19
CA GLN A 116 10.46 0.23 -15.47
C GLN A 116 9.82 0.04 -14.10
N GLU A 117 10.49 0.55 -13.08
CA GLU A 117 9.93 0.66 -11.74
C GLU A 117 9.05 1.91 -11.65
N GLN A 118 7.83 1.74 -11.14
CA GLN A 118 6.92 2.84 -10.84
C GLN A 118 6.91 3.08 -9.35
N ASN A 119 7.08 4.34 -8.94
CA ASN A 119 7.05 4.73 -7.54
C ASN A 119 6.28 6.04 -7.37
N PHE A 120 5.41 6.08 -6.37
CA PHE A 120 4.77 7.29 -5.86
C PHE A 120 4.99 7.37 -4.35
N ALA A 121 6.25 7.66 -3.96
CA ALA A 121 6.74 7.58 -2.59
C ALA A 121 6.04 8.58 -1.67
N ILE A 122 4.98 8.13 -1.00
CA ILE A 122 4.22 8.90 0.01
C ILE A 122 4.20 8.20 1.37
N LEU A 123 4.55 6.91 1.42
CA LEU A 123 4.68 6.14 2.65
C LEU A 123 6.08 6.31 3.24
N GLY A 124 6.14 7.05 4.35
CA GLY A 124 7.28 7.09 5.26
C GLY A 124 6.91 6.44 6.60
N SER A 125 7.89 6.19 7.48
CA SER A 125 7.68 5.39 8.70
C SER A 125 6.46 5.85 9.52
N ASN A 126 6.36 7.13 9.88
CA ASN A 126 5.22 7.57 10.71
C ASN A 126 3.87 7.55 9.96
N ASN A 127 3.87 7.73 8.64
CA ASN A 127 2.67 7.61 7.83
C ASN A 127 2.17 6.15 7.83
N GLU A 128 3.07 5.19 7.63
CA GLU A 128 2.78 3.76 7.70
C GLU A 128 2.25 3.35 9.07
N LEU A 129 2.81 3.90 10.15
CA LEU A 129 2.34 3.64 11.51
C LEU A 129 0.89 4.09 11.71
N ILE A 130 0.55 5.31 11.28
CA ILE A 130 -0.81 5.87 11.39
C ILE A 130 -1.80 5.01 10.62
N ILE A 131 -1.47 4.67 9.36
CA ILE A 131 -2.33 3.85 8.50
C ILE A 131 -2.52 2.45 9.12
N SER A 132 -1.42 1.82 9.55
CA SER A 132 -1.43 0.52 10.20
C SER A 132 -2.29 0.50 11.46
N ALA A 133 -2.21 1.54 12.30
CA ALA A 133 -3.02 1.64 13.50
C ALA A 133 -4.53 1.75 13.19
N LEU A 134 -4.91 2.56 12.20
CA LEU A 134 -6.31 2.70 11.77
C LEU A 134 -6.86 1.39 11.20
N LEU A 135 -6.10 0.71 10.35
CA LEU A 135 -6.49 -0.57 9.74
C LEU A 135 -6.56 -1.69 10.78
N ALA A 136 -5.59 -1.77 11.70
CA ALA A 136 -5.59 -2.75 12.78
C ALA A 136 -6.82 -2.57 13.68
N LEU A 137 -7.19 -1.34 14.01
CA LEU A 137 -8.38 -1.05 14.80
C LEU A 137 -9.67 -1.42 14.05
N ALA A 138 -9.76 -1.12 12.74
CA ALA A 138 -10.90 -1.52 11.92
C ALA A 138 -11.05 -3.05 11.85
N THR A 139 -9.93 -3.76 11.72
CA THR A 139 -9.88 -5.23 11.75
C THR A 139 -10.29 -5.79 13.11
N ALA A 140 -9.77 -5.22 14.21
CA ALA A 140 -10.13 -5.63 15.57
C ALA A 140 -11.64 -5.46 15.84
N ILE A 141 -12.23 -4.31 15.46
CA ILE A 141 -13.67 -4.07 15.60
C ILE A 141 -14.47 -5.10 14.78
N THR A 142 -14.09 -5.31 13.52
CA THR A 142 -14.77 -6.27 12.65
C THR A 142 -14.67 -7.70 13.21
N PHE A 143 -13.51 -8.06 13.75
CA PHE A 143 -13.25 -9.34 14.39
C PHE A 143 -14.07 -9.55 15.67
N ILE A 144 -14.14 -8.56 16.57
CA ILE A 144 -14.85 -8.66 17.85
C ILE A 144 -16.36 -8.75 17.62
N TYR A 145 -16.91 -7.88 16.76
CA TYR A 145 -18.35 -7.81 16.54
C TYR A 145 -18.85 -8.80 15.49
N LYS A 146 -17.96 -9.51 14.79
CA LYS A 146 -18.28 -10.44 13.69
C LYS A 146 -19.14 -9.79 12.60
N LYS A 147 -18.96 -8.48 12.43
CA LYS A 147 -19.61 -7.65 11.39
C LYS A 147 -18.87 -6.34 11.24
N VAL A 148 -18.87 -5.81 10.02
CA VAL A 148 -18.39 -4.46 9.74
C VAL A 148 -19.35 -3.46 10.39
N LYS A 149 -18.87 -2.78 11.43
CA LYS A 149 -19.61 -1.74 12.15
C LYS A 149 -19.37 -0.36 11.52
N PRO A 150 -20.27 0.61 11.70
CA PRO A 150 -20.05 1.98 11.24
C PRO A 150 -18.69 2.55 11.69
N LEU A 151 -18.26 2.25 12.92
CA LEU A 151 -16.95 2.66 13.42
C LEU A 151 -15.78 2.06 12.61
N ALA A 152 -15.85 0.78 12.22
CA ALA A 152 -14.84 0.18 11.35
C ALA A 152 -14.82 0.85 9.97
N THR A 153 -16.00 1.16 9.41
CA THR A 153 -16.11 1.89 8.14
C THR A 153 -15.48 3.30 8.25
N VAL A 154 -15.74 4.02 9.34
CA VAL A 154 -15.14 5.35 9.57
C VAL A 154 -13.62 5.26 9.62
N LEU A 155 -13.06 4.26 10.30
CA LEU A 155 -11.61 4.08 10.36
C LEU A 155 -10.98 3.77 8.99
N LEU A 156 -11.65 2.96 8.17
CA LEU A 156 -11.22 2.69 6.79
C LEU A 156 -11.24 3.96 5.93
N VAL A 157 -12.31 4.75 6.05
CA VAL A 157 -12.44 6.04 5.36
C VAL A 157 -11.35 7.01 5.83
N LEU A 158 -11.05 7.07 7.13
CA LEU A 158 -9.97 7.90 7.66
C LEU A 158 -8.60 7.46 7.12
N ALA A 159 -8.32 6.16 7.06
CA ALA A 159 -7.07 5.65 6.50
C ALA A 159 -6.93 6.02 5.01
N ALA A 160 -8.00 5.81 4.23
CA ALA A 160 -8.01 6.18 2.80
C ALA A 160 -7.85 7.69 2.60
N SER A 161 -8.59 8.51 3.35
CA SER A 161 -8.49 9.97 3.29
C SER A 161 -7.08 10.44 3.65
N PHE A 162 -6.45 9.84 4.66
CA PHE A 162 -5.08 10.18 5.05
C PHE A 162 -4.08 9.90 3.91
N VAL A 163 -4.16 8.74 3.27
CA VAL A 163 -3.33 8.41 2.09
C VAL A 163 -3.57 9.41 0.95
N VAL A 164 -4.83 9.73 0.65
CA VAL A 164 -5.17 10.72 -0.39
C VAL A 164 -4.60 12.10 -0.04
N SER A 165 -4.71 12.54 1.21
CA SER A 165 -4.13 13.82 1.67
C SER A 165 -2.61 13.84 1.52
N LEU A 166 -1.92 12.73 1.80
CA LEU A 166 -0.47 12.63 1.56
C LEU A 166 -0.15 12.76 0.06
N GLY A 167 -0.91 12.08 -0.80
CA GLY A 167 -0.76 12.18 -2.26
C GLY A 167 -0.97 13.60 -2.78
N ILE A 168 -2.01 14.29 -2.31
CA ILE A 168 -2.26 15.70 -2.64
C ILE A 168 -1.10 16.59 -2.18
N SER A 169 -0.62 16.38 -0.95
CA SER A 169 0.50 17.16 -0.41
C SER A 169 1.79 16.96 -1.21
N ASN A 170 2.11 15.72 -1.59
CA ASN A 170 3.26 15.42 -2.44
C ASN A 170 3.13 16.08 -3.82
N ALA A 171 1.95 16.01 -4.44
CA ALA A 171 1.68 16.58 -5.75
C ALA A 171 1.83 18.12 -5.75
N ILE A 172 1.34 18.80 -4.71
CA ILE A 172 1.49 20.26 -4.57
C ILE A 172 2.95 20.67 -4.46
N ILE A 173 3.76 19.95 -3.68
CA ILE A 173 5.18 20.24 -3.51
C ILE A 173 5.94 19.97 -4.80
N SER A 174 5.71 18.83 -5.43
CA SER A 174 6.32 18.48 -6.72
C SER A 174 6.03 19.54 -7.79
N TYR A 175 4.76 19.97 -7.89
CA TYR A 175 4.36 21.04 -8.79
C TYR A 175 5.04 22.39 -8.45
N SER A 176 5.10 22.75 -7.17
CA SER A 176 5.73 24.00 -6.72
C SER A 176 7.22 24.02 -7.04
N LEU A 177 7.94 22.92 -6.81
CA LEU A 177 9.36 22.78 -7.17
C LEU A 177 9.56 22.85 -8.68
N GLN A 178 8.67 22.21 -9.47
CA GLN A 178 8.74 22.29 -10.91
C GLN A 178 8.61 23.74 -11.40
N GLN A 179 7.68 24.53 -10.83
CA GLN A 179 7.53 25.94 -11.16
C GLN A 179 8.74 26.79 -10.74
N SER A 180 9.23 26.63 -9.51
CA SER A 180 10.37 27.43 -8.99
C SER A 180 11.67 27.18 -9.74
N TYR A 181 11.87 25.97 -10.28
CA TYR A 181 13.10 25.59 -10.98
C TYR A 181 12.92 25.43 -12.49
N SER A 182 11.78 25.84 -13.07
CA SER A 182 11.49 25.70 -14.51
C SER A 182 12.54 26.34 -15.41
N TYR A 183 13.18 27.43 -14.96
CA TYR A 183 14.21 28.14 -15.73
C TYR A 183 15.52 27.34 -15.87
N ASN A 184 15.78 26.39 -14.97
CA ASN A 184 17.02 25.61 -14.96
C ASN A 184 16.89 24.26 -15.69
N ASP A 185 15.72 23.96 -16.30
CA ASP A 185 15.40 22.70 -16.99
C ASP A 185 15.91 21.43 -16.24
N PRO A 186 15.41 21.18 -15.02
CA PRO A 186 15.93 20.12 -14.17
C PRO A 186 15.72 18.74 -14.81
N GLN A 187 16.78 17.93 -14.85
CA GLN A 187 16.72 16.55 -15.36
C GLN A 187 15.70 15.69 -14.60
N TYR A 188 15.64 15.85 -13.27
CA TYR A 188 14.62 15.21 -12.45
C TYR A 188 14.40 15.93 -11.11
N ILE A 189 13.16 15.83 -10.61
CA ILE A 189 12.73 16.27 -9.29
C ILE A 189 12.20 15.05 -8.54
N ILE A 190 12.77 14.77 -7.37
CA ILE A 190 12.34 13.66 -6.50
C ILE A 190 11.81 14.27 -5.21
N VAL A 191 10.61 13.89 -4.81
CA VAL A 191 9.98 14.28 -3.54
C VAL A 191 9.62 13.01 -2.78
N TYR A 192 10.06 12.90 -1.54
CA TYR A 192 9.90 11.70 -0.72
C TYR A 192 9.57 12.08 0.73
N PRO A 193 8.87 11.19 1.48
CA PRO A 193 8.34 11.56 2.78
C PRO A 193 9.45 11.61 3.83
N ASP A 194 9.43 12.65 4.66
CA ASP A 194 10.18 12.65 5.91
C ASP A 194 9.45 11.75 6.94
N ASN A 195 10.06 11.52 8.09
CA ASN A 195 9.43 10.86 9.22
C ASN A 195 8.30 11.70 9.84
N THR A 196 8.06 12.95 9.43
CA THR A 196 6.93 13.73 9.95
C THR A 196 5.79 13.76 8.93
N PRO A 197 4.53 13.47 9.30
CA PRO A 197 3.41 13.54 8.38
C PRO A 197 3.35 14.90 7.67
N PHE A 198 3.06 14.89 6.37
CA PHE A 198 3.00 16.07 5.49
C PHE A 198 4.29 16.90 5.38
N HIS A 199 5.42 16.33 5.82
CA HIS A 199 6.75 16.87 5.59
C HIS A 199 7.48 16.00 4.57
N TRP A 200 8.23 16.65 3.71
CA TRP A 200 8.82 16.06 2.53
C TRP A 200 10.25 16.54 2.41
N ASP A 201 11.14 15.63 2.10
CA ASP A 201 12.45 15.98 1.60
C ASP A 201 12.40 15.96 0.07
N TYR A 202 13.24 16.76 -0.58
CA TYR A 202 13.33 16.76 -2.03
C TYR A 202 14.77 16.87 -2.52
N TYR A 203 15.00 16.32 -3.72
CA TYR A 203 16.21 16.49 -4.50
C TYR A 203 15.86 16.98 -5.90
N ILE A 204 16.56 18.00 -6.35
CA ILE A 204 16.48 18.51 -7.71
C ILE A 204 17.86 18.34 -8.34
N ARG A 205 17.94 17.59 -9.43
CA ARG A 205 19.13 17.53 -10.25
C ARG A 205 18.98 18.47 -11.44
N ILE A 206 19.86 19.46 -11.53
CA ILE A 206 19.91 20.37 -12.67
C ILE A 206 20.79 19.76 -13.78
N ASP A 207 21.98 19.28 -13.41
CA ASP A 207 22.94 18.66 -14.31
C ASP A 207 23.73 17.55 -13.58
N GLU A 208 24.79 17.02 -14.19
CA GLU A 208 25.59 15.95 -13.59
C GLU A 208 26.28 16.32 -12.28
N LEU A 209 26.53 17.61 -12.03
CA LEU A 209 27.33 18.12 -10.91
C LEU A 209 26.51 18.89 -9.87
N THR A 210 25.31 19.36 -10.23
CA THR A 210 24.48 20.25 -9.40
C THR A 210 23.25 19.52 -8.87
N ILE A 211 23.26 19.26 -7.56
CA ILE A 211 22.13 18.70 -6.82
C ILE A 211 21.71 19.69 -5.73
N ILE A 212 20.45 20.08 -5.75
CA ILE A 212 19.83 20.90 -4.70
C ILE A 212 18.96 19.99 -3.85
N SER A 213 19.20 20.00 -2.53
CA SER A 213 18.40 19.26 -1.56
C SER A 213 17.73 20.21 -0.59
N GLY A 214 16.49 19.92 -0.19
CA GLY A 214 15.79 20.72 0.80
C GLY A 214 14.62 20.01 1.43
N LYS A 215 13.89 20.74 2.27
CA LYS A 215 12.66 20.29 2.93
C LYS A 215 11.48 21.13 2.47
N GLY A 216 10.36 20.47 2.23
CA GLY A 216 9.07 21.09 1.96
C GLY A 216 8.04 20.60 2.97
N SER A 217 7.05 21.43 3.25
CA SER A 217 5.83 20.98 3.93
C SER A 217 4.64 21.56 3.20
N TYR A 218 3.47 20.94 3.38
CA TYR A 218 2.21 21.48 2.86
C TYR A 218 1.99 22.96 3.24
N PHE A 219 2.55 23.40 4.38
CA PHE A 219 2.39 24.75 4.92
C PHE A 219 3.50 25.73 4.52
N THR A 220 4.60 25.23 3.97
CA THR A 220 5.76 26.03 3.56
C THR A 220 6.10 25.73 2.12
N VAL A 221 5.25 26.21 1.21
CA VAL A 221 5.69 26.48 -0.17
C VAL A 221 6.54 27.75 -0.09
N THR A 222 7.82 27.59 0.21
CA THR A 222 8.77 28.72 0.26
C THR A 222 8.88 29.33 -1.14
N LYS A 223 8.49 30.61 -1.22
CA LYS A 223 8.91 31.55 -2.26
C LYS A 223 10.42 31.70 -2.27
#